data_AF-A0A1F5K907-F1
#
_entry.id   AF-A0A1F5K907-F1
#
_cell.length_a   1.000
_cell.length_b   1.000
_cell.length_c   1.000
_cell.angle_alpha   90.00
_cell.angle_beta   90.00
_cell.angle_gamma   90.00
#
_symmetry.space_group_name_H-M   'P 1'
#
loop_
_entity.id
_entity.type
_entity.pdbx_description
1 polymer ?
#
loop_
_entity_poly.entity_id
_entity_poly.type
_entity_poly.pdbx_seq_one_letter_code
_entity_poly.pdbx_strand_id
1 'polypeptide(L)'
;MLNVQAFANSFAVVGLGVYVVCRVLSLIAPELLFNIGRSWFHTINLDAVKAVAPMDFGTFILGAVSTVVLVWVSVYVAATLYNNWAKKG
;
A
#
# COMPACT_ATOMS: atom_id res chain seq x y z
N MET A 1 18.14 18.18 -0.50
CA MET A 1 18.28 16.72 -0.24
C MET A 1 17.16 16.27 0.68
N LEU A 2 16.62 15.07 0.45
CA LEU A 2 15.56 14.49 1.28
C LEU A 2 16.11 14.05 2.64
N ASN A 3 15.36 14.29 3.73
CA ASN A 3 15.57 13.55 4.98
C ASN A 3 15.00 12.14 4.79
N VAL A 4 15.89 11.16 4.56
CA VAL A 4 15.52 9.79 4.14
C VAL A 4 14.56 9.14 5.14
N GLN A 5 14.85 9.24 6.44
CA GLN A 5 14.05 8.58 7.47
C GLN A 5 12.67 9.23 7.63
N ALA A 6 12.61 10.57 7.66
CA ALA A 6 11.33 11.28 7.73
C ALA A 6 10.46 11.00 6.50
N PHE A 7 11.08 10.90 5.31
CA PHE A 7 10.39 10.59 4.06
C PHE A 7 9.88 9.14 4.02
N ALA A 8 10.68 8.16 4.46
CA ALA A 8 10.22 6.78 4.56
C ALA A 8 9.09 6.60 5.59
N ASN A 9 9.18 7.27 6.74
CA ASN A 9 8.15 7.24 7.78
C ASN A 9 6.81 7.80 7.27
N SER A 10 6.82 8.94 6.55
CA SER A 10 5.59 9.54 6.05
C SER A 10 4.86 8.62 5.07
N PHE A 11 5.59 8.00 4.13
CA PHE A 11 5.02 7.04 3.20
C PHE A 11 4.51 5.78 3.90
N ALA A 12 5.23 5.27 4.91
CA ALA A 12 4.78 4.12 5.69
C ALA A 12 3.45 4.39 6.41
N VAL A 13 3.29 5.58 7.01
CA VAL A 13 2.03 5.99 7.67
C VAL A 13 0.90 6.13 6.66
N VAL A 14 1.16 6.77 5.51
CA VAL A 14 0.16 6.87 4.42
C VAL A 14 -0.23 5.50 3.90
N GLY A 15 0.75 4.62 3.66
CA GLY A 15 0.53 3.25 3.19
C GLY A 15 -0.32 2.42 4.17
N LEU A 16 -0.05 2.54 5.48
CA LEU A 16 -0.87 1.92 6.51
C LEU A 16 -2.30 2.47 6.51
N GLY A 17 -2.46 3.79 6.40
CA GLY A 17 -3.76 4.44 6.30
C GLY A 17 -4.57 3.91 5.12
N VAL A 18 -3.96 3.80 3.94
CA VAL A 18 -4.57 3.22 2.74
C VAL A 18 -4.96 1.76 2.99
N TYR A 19 -4.08 0.94 3.59
CA TYR A 19 -4.38 -0.46 3.92
C TYR A 19 -5.61 -0.60 4.83
N VAL A 20 -5.71 0.24 5.87
CA VAL A 20 -6.87 0.27 6.78
C VAL A 20 -8.14 0.71 6.06
N VAL A 21 -8.07 1.76 5.22
CA VAL A 21 -9.20 2.21 4.41
C VAL A 21 -9.69 1.11 3.47
N CYS A 22 -8.77 0.39 2.80
CA CYS A 22 -9.10 -0.76 1.97
C CYS A 22 -9.84 -1.84 2.78
N ARG A 23 -9.38 -2.15 4.00
CA ARG A 23 -10.07 -3.09 4.89
C ARG A 23 -11.48 -2.62 5.24
N VAL A 24 -11.66 -1.36 5.63
CA VAL A 24 -12.98 -0.82 5.97
C VAL A 24 -13.92 -0.90 4.77
N LEU A 25 -13.49 -0.44 3.59
CA LEU A 25 -14.28 -0.50 2.37
C LEU A 25 -14.63 -1.93 1.97
N SER A 26 -13.73 -2.90 2.14
CA SER A 26 -14.03 -4.30 1.84
C SER A 26 -15.17 -4.87 2.69
N LEU A 27 -15.41 -4.31 3.88
CA LEU A 27 -16.45 -4.76 4.80
C LEU A 27 -17.79 -4.04 4.55
N ILE A 28 -17.77 -2.74 4.28
CA ILE A 28 -19.00 -1.92 4.22
C ILE A 28 -19.45 -1.57 2.79
N ALA A 29 -18.53 -1.55 1.83
CA ALA A 29 -18.79 -1.13 0.45
C ALA A 29 -17.89 -1.89 -0.56
N PRO A 30 -17.95 -3.23 -0.60
CA PRO A 30 -17.06 -4.02 -1.45
C PRO A 30 -17.20 -3.69 -2.94
N GLU A 31 -18.40 -3.41 -3.44
CA GLU A 31 -18.59 -3.01 -4.85
C GLU A 31 -17.83 -1.72 -5.21
N LEU A 32 -17.79 -0.75 -4.30
CA LEU A 32 -17.03 0.48 -4.50
C LEU A 32 -15.53 0.18 -4.58
N LEU A 33 -15.00 -0.65 -3.67
CA LEU A 33 -13.60 -1.06 -3.68
C LEU A 33 -13.23 -1.77 -4.99
N PHE A 34 -14.05 -2.72 -5.46
CA PHE A 34 -13.82 -3.43 -6.71
C PHE A 34 -13.97 -2.54 -7.94
N ASN A 35 -14.89 -1.57 -7.95
CA ASN A 35 -15.00 -0.56 -9.02
C ASN A 35 -13.74 0.31 -9.11
N ILE A 36 -13.21 0.78 -7.98
CA ILE A 36 -11.96 1.53 -7.94
C ILE A 36 -10.82 0.66 -8.48
N GLY A 37 -10.69 -0.59 -8.00
CA GLY A 37 -9.67 -1.52 -8.50
C GLY A 37 -9.76 -1.75 -10.01
N ARG A 38 -10.97 -1.95 -10.55
CA ARG A 38 -11.20 -2.11 -11.99
C ARG A 38 -10.75 -0.89 -12.80
N SER A 39 -10.85 0.32 -12.25
CA SER A 39 -10.39 1.52 -12.95
C SER A 39 -8.87 1.59 -13.11
N TRP A 40 -8.12 0.87 -12.28
CA TRP A 40 -6.65 0.83 -12.34
C TRP A 40 -6.13 -0.28 -13.26
N PHE A 41 -6.85 -1.40 -13.38
CA PHE A 41 -6.44 -2.55 -14.18
C PHE A 41 -7.28 -2.70 -15.45
N HIS A 42 -6.63 -2.78 -16.61
CA HIS A 42 -7.31 -2.79 -17.90
C HIS A 42 -7.60 -4.19 -18.44
N THR A 43 -6.81 -5.20 -18.05
CA THR A 43 -6.88 -6.57 -18.61
C THR A 43 -7.16 -7.66 -17.56
N ILE A 44 -7.29 -7.28 -16.28
CA ILE A 44 -7.48 -8.22 -15.17
C ILE A 44 -8.94 -8.21 -14.77
N ASN A 45 -9.60 -9.37 -14.81
CA ASN A 45 -10.94 -9.55 -14.26
C ASN A 45 -10.87 -9.73 -12.73
N LEU A 46 -11.15 -8.67 -11.99
CA LEU A 46 -11.15 -8.71 -10.52
C LEU A 46 -12.34 -9.47 -9.92
N ASP A 47 -13.44 -9.65 -10.67
CA ASP A 47 -14.60 -10.39 -10.16
C ASP A 47 -14.27 -11.88 -9.91
N ALA A 48 -13.32 -12.43 -10.67
CA ALA A 48 -12.88 -13.81 -10.53
C ALA A 48 -12.13 -14.10 -9.20
N VAL A 49 -11.61 -13.07 -8.54
CA VAL A 49 -10.80 -13.19 -7.31
C VAL A 49 -11.49 -12.60 -6.08
N LYS A 50 -12.78 -12.29 -6.19
CA LYS A 50 -13.56 -11.75 -5.08
C LYS A 50 -13.68 -12.80 -3.97
N ALA A 51 -13.13 -12.47 -2.80
CA ALA A 51 -13.14 -13.38 -1.67
C ALA A 51 -14.58 -13.68 -1.22
N VAL A 52 -14.86 -14.95 -1.00
CA VAL A 52 -16.17 -15.44 -0.51
C VAL A 52 -16.26 -15.48 1.01
N ALA A 53 -15.13 -15.36 1.71
CA ALA A 53 -15.05 -15.36 3.16
C ALA A 53 -14.28 -14.11 3.66
N PRO A 54 -14.69 -13.54 4.81
CA PRO A 54 -13.98 -12.42 5.40
C PRO A 54 -12.60 -12.85 5.90
N MET A 55 -11.59 -12.03 5.63
CA MET A 55 -10.23 -12.21 6.13
C MET A 55 -10.21 -12.11 7.66
N ASP A 56 -9.53 -13.06 8.31
CA ASP A 56 -9.37 -13.11 9.77
C ASP A 56 -8.46 -11.98 10.28
N PHE A 57 -8.51 -11.75 11.60
CA PHE A 57 -7.76 -10.67 12.23
C PHE A 57 -6.23 -10.87 12.17
N GLY A 58 -5.75 -12.11 12.26
CA GLY A 58 -4.32 -12.43 12.18
C GLY A 58 -3.74 -12.08 10.80
N THR A 59 -4.44 -12.49 9.74
CA THR A 59 -4.08 -12.15 8.36
C THR A 59 -4.13 -10.63 8.11
N PHE A 60 -5.09 -9.92 8.70
CA PHE A 60 -5.15 -8.45 8.63
C PHE A 60 -3.93 -7.79 9.28
N ILE A 61 -3.54 -8.22 10.48
CA ILE A 61 -2.35 -7.66 11.17
C ILE A 61 -1.07 -8.00 10.40
N LEU A 62 -0.94 -9.23 9.91
CA LEU A 62 0.20 -9.64 9.09
C LEU A 62 0.31 -8.76 7.83
N GLY A 63 -0.81 -8.53 7.14
CA GLY A 63 -0.87 -7.65 5.98
C GLY A 63 -0.50 -6.20 6.31
N ALA A 64 -0.97 -5.66 7.44
CA ALA A 64 -0.63 -4.31 7.88
C ALA A 64 0.88 -4.15 8.14
N VAL A 65 1.46 -5.06 8.93
CA VAL A 65 2.90 -5.03 9.27
C VAL A 65 3.76 -5.21 8.03
N SER A 66 3.45 -6.22 7.20
CA SER A 66 4.22 -6.49 5.98
C SER A 66 4.14 -5.32 4.98
N THR A 67 2.97 -4.69 4.83
CA THR A 67 2.81 -3.50 3.96
C THR A 67 3.63 -2.32 4.45
N VAL A 68 3.60 -2.03 5.77
CA VAL A 68 4.39 -0.95 6.38
C VAL A 68 5.88 -1.17 6.15
N VAL A 69 6.37 -2.38 6.43
CA VAL A 69 7.79 -2.72 6.23
C VAL A 69 8.18 -2.58 4.77
N LEU A 70 7.37 -3.12 3.85
CA LEU A 70 7.63 -3.03 2.42
C LEU A 70 7.73 -1.58 1.95
N VAL A 71 6.71 -0.77 2.25
CA VAL A 71 6.67 0.65 1.85
C VAL A 71 7.85 1.42 2.44
N TRP A 72 8.12 1.26 3.74
CA TRP A 72 9.21 1.97 4.41
C TRP A 72 10.56 1.64 3.77
N VAL A 73 10.86 0.36 3.57
CA VAL A 73 12.14 -0.09 2.99
C VAL A 73 12.28 0.41 1.55
N SER A 74 11.25 0.25 0.71
CA SER A 74 11.28 0.72 -0.67
C SER A 74 11.53 2.22 -0.77
N VAL A 75 10.84 3.03 0.04
CA VAL A 75 10.97 4.48 0.03
C VAL A 75 12.30 4.95 0.62
N TYR A 76 12.78 4.30 1.68
CA TYR A 76 14.10 4.58 2.26
C TYR A 76 15.21 4.39 1.22
N VAL A 77 15.20 3.24 0.53
CA VAL A 77 16.18 2.93 -0.51
C VAL A 77 16.07 3.93 -1.66
N ALA A 78 14.85 4.20 -2.15
CA ALA A 78 14.63 5.16 -3.24
C ALA A 78 15.13 6.57 -2.89
N ALA A 79 14.81 7.08 -1.69
CA ALA A 79 15.24 8.40 -1.24
C ALA A 79 16.76 8.48 -1.06
N THR A 80 17.40 7.40 -0.61
CA THR A 80 18.86 7.30 -0.51
C THR A 80 19.51 7.38 -1.89
N LEU A 81 19.02 6.59 -2.85
CA LEU A 81 19.51 6.60 -4.23
C LEU A 81 19.30 7.97 -4.89
N TYR A 82 18.11 8.56 -4.74
CA TYR A 82 17.81 9.89 -5.24
C TYR A 82 18.80 10.93 -4.73
N ASN A 83 19.04 10.97 -3.41
CA ASN A 83 20.01 11.89 -2.82
C ASN A 83 21.44 11.68 -3.35
N ASN A 84 21.83 10.44 -3.65
CA ASN A 84 23.16 10.14 -4.19
C ASN A 84 23.31 10.55 -5.66
N TRP A 85 22.26 10.39 -6.47
CA TRP A 85 22.28 10.73 -7.89
C TRP A 85 22.06 12.23 -8.14
N ALA A 86 21.16 12.86 -7.38
CA ALA A 86 20.88 14.29 -7.49
C ALA A 86 22.04 15.20 -7.06
N LYS A 87 23.05 14.66 -6.34
CA LYS A 87 24.31 15.37 -6.06
C LYS A 87 25.31 15.31 -7.22
N LYS A 88 25.14 14.37 -8.16
CA LYS A 88 26.08 14.09 -9.25
C LYS A 88 25.66 14.74 -10.59
N GLY A 89 24.47 15.34 -10.64
CA GLY A 89 24.02 16.20 -11.73
C GLY A 89 24.12 17.66 -11.31
#